data_AF-A0A2C9EP62-F1
#
_entry.id   AF-A0A2C9EP62-F1
#
_cell.length_a   1.000
_cell.length_b   1.000
_cell.length_c   1.000
_cell.angle_alpha   90.00
_cell.angle_beta   90.00
_cell.angle_gamma   90.00
#
_symmetry.space_group_name_H-M   'P 1'
#
loop_
_entity.id
_entity.type
_entity.pdbx_description
1 polymer ?
#
loop_
_entity_poly.entity_id
_entity_poly.type
_entity_poly.pdbx_seq_one_letter_code
_entity_poly.pdbx_strand_id
1 'polypeptide(L)'
;MLSMRDIWLRLHRWLALCLGLLLALLGLSGSLLELKGPILRWEVGAQMLQLAPGEHGTLLQQDAWIRAASDAYPQLHKAFGAAPPRQGFLESDNVIVFGALKERPGTGIAMIDPYSGEPRGFFVFEDLWLAKLVALHRSLLLPPAWGSNLVLLCGLALLGSLGSGLYLWWPGRRSWWKAASLRPGSRGNRRLREWHNVAAAWLCLPLLLIAGSGAWLARPDLFTWPGAQPMAIKPLFSAAHGHLLLGTPGAWLAFLCGISLPLLYLTGLLLWWRKRAARRAVQSFKETSHDTP
;
A
#
# COMPACT_ATOMS: atom_id res chain seq x y z
N MET A 1 25.71 10.14 30.01
CA MET A 1 24.40 10.62 29.50
C MET A 1 24.28 10.21 28.03
N LEU A 2 23.12 9.75 27.57
CA LEU A 2 22.93 9.36 26.16
C LEU A 2 22.90 10.61 25.27
N SER A 3 23.58 10.57 24.12
CA SER A 3 23.45 11.66 23.16
C SER A 3 22.06 11.65 22.51
N MET A 4 21.57 12.81 22.05
CA MET A 4 20.31 12.91 21.31
C MET A 4 20.29 11.93 20.11
N ARG A 5 21.42 11.79 19.43
CA ARG A 5 21.60 10.86 18.30
C ARG A 5 21.44 9.39 18.73
N ASP A 6 21.90 9.01 19.92
CA ASP A 6 21.72 7.65 20.45
C ASP A 6 20.27 7.33 20.77
N ILE A 7 19.52 8.32 21.26
CA ILE A 7 18.08 8.18 21.55
C ILE A 7 17.32 7.94 20.26
N TRP A 8 17.50 8.79 19.25
CA TRP A 8 16.85 8.63 17.94
C TRP A 8 17.23 7.31 17.25
N LEU A 9 18.48 6.88 17.35
CA LEU A 9 18.92 5.58 16.82
C LEU A 9 18.21 4.40 17.51
N ARG A 10 18.00 4.49 18.83
CA ARG A 10 17.25 3.47 19.58
C ARG A 10 15.78 3.47 19.16
N LEU A 11 15.16 4.64 19.08
CA LEU A 11 13.76 4.79 18.66
C LEU A 11 13.53 4.26 17.24
N HIS A 12 14.30 4.74 16.26
CA HIS A 12 14.22 4.30 14.87
C HIS A 12 14.35 2.78 14.75
N ARG A 13 15.35 2.20 15.44
CA ARG A 13 15.59 0.75 15.42
C ARG A 13 14.42 -0.04 16.02
N TRP A 14 13.94 0.36 17.20
CA TRP A 14 12.89 -0.41 17.88
C TRP A 14 11.55 -0.29 17.16
N LEU A 15 11.23 0.89 16.63
CA LEU A 15 10.08 1.08 15.76
C LEU A 15 10.18 0.15 14.53
N ALA A 16 11.33 0.14 13.85
CA ALA A 16 11.56 -0.72 12.69
C ALA A 16 11.52 -2.22 13.04
N LEU A 17 11.98 -2.65 14.21
CA LEU A 17 11.94 -4.06 14.60
C LEU A 17 10.52 -4.52 15.00
N CYS A 18 9.79 -3.70 15.74
CA CYS A 18 8.45 -4.05 16.24
C CYS A 18 7.40 -3.96 15.14
N LEU A 19 7.45 -2.93 14.29
CA LEU A 19 6.42 -2.65 13.29
C LEU A 19 6.88 -2.91 11.86
N GLY A 20 8.17 -3.13 11.62
CA GLY A 20 8.70 -3.22 10.26
C GLY A 20 8.15 -4.39 9.46
N LEU A 21 7.78 -5.51 10.08
CA LEU A 21 7.11 -6.61 9.38
C LEU A 21 5.71 -6.18 8.89
N LEU A 22 4.93 -5.50 9.73
CA LEU A 22 3.62 -4.97 9.33
C LEU A 22 3.78 -3.95 8.20
N LEU A 23 4.75 -3.04 8.32
CA LEU A 23 5.06 -2.06 7.27
C LEU A 23 5.52 -2.72 5.97
N ALA A 24 6.30 -3.80 6.05
CA ALA A 24 6.72 -4.59 4.89
C ALA A 24 5.51 -5.24 4.20
N LEU A 25 4.58 -5.82 4.97
CA LEU A 25 3.35 -6.42 4.43
C LEU A 25 2.44 -5.36 3.80
N LEU A 26 2.27 -4.19 4.44
CA LEU A 26 1.50 -3.07 3.91
C LEU A 26 2.14 -2.53 2.62
N GLY A 27 3.46 -2.35 2.59
CA GLY A 27 4.19 -1.94 1.40
C GLY A 27 4.05 -2.92 0.24
N LEU A 28 4.27 -4.21 0.51
CA LEU A 28 4.16 -5.27 -0.49
C LEU A 28 2.73 -5.40 -1.04
N SER A 29 1.73 -5.38 -0.15
CA SER A 29 0.32 -5.43 -0.57
C SER A 29 -0.07 -4.19 -1.39
N GLY A 30 0.42 -3.00 -1.02
CA GLY A 30 0.23 -1.77 -1.79
C GLY A 30 0.82 -1.85 -3.20
N SER A 31 2.05 -2.36 -3.33
CA SER A 31 2.65 -2.61 -4.65
C SER A 31 1.83 -3.59 -5.48
N LEU A 32 1.32 -4.67 -4.88
CA LEU A 32 0.47 -5.62 -5.60
C LEU A 32 -0.86 -4.98 -6.03
N LEU A 33 -1.39 -4.01 -5.27
CA LEU A 33 -2.61 -3.29 -5.65
C LEU A 33 -2.43 -2.35 -6.85
N GLU A 34 -1.22 -1.90 -7.15
CA GLU A 34 -0.94 -1.22 -8.43
C GLU A 34 -1.14 -2.15 -9.63
N LEU A 35 -1.12 -3.48 -9.41
CA LEU A 35 -1.40 -4.51 -10.40
C LEU A 35 -2.86 -5.00 -10.36
N LYS A 36 -3.78 -4.26 -9.71
CA LYS A 36 -5.18 -4.66 -9.55
C LYS A 36 -5.89 -5.03 -10.86
N GLY A 37 -5.63 -4.31 -11.95
CA GLY A 37 -6.25 -4.58 -13.26
C GLY A 37 -5.84 -5.95 -13.83
N PRO A 38 -4.52 -6.22 -13.97
CA PRO A 38 -4.03 -7.55 -14.34
C PRO A 38 -4.51 -8.69 -13.42
N ILE A 39 -4.51 -8.47 -12.09
CA ILE A 39 -4.99 -9.46 -11.12
C ILE A 39 -6.47 -9.75 -11.36
N LEU A 40 -7.31 -8.72 -11.42
CA LEU A 40 -8.74 -8.88 -11.67
C LEU A 40 -9.00 -9.63 -12.98
N ARG A 41 -8.30 -9.24 -14.06
CA ARG A 41 -8.41 -9.90 -15.37
C ARG A 41 -8.07 -11.39 -15.31
N TRP A 42 -7.08 -11.76 -14.52
CA TRP A 42 -6.71 -13.15 -14.31
C TRP A 42 -7.78 -13.92 -13.51
N GLU A 43 -8.40 -13.27 -12.52
CA GLU A 43 -9.40 -13.92 -11.66
C GLU A 43 -10.77 -14.09 -12.32
N VAL A 44 -11.28 -13.06 -13.02
CA VAL A 44 -12.65 -13.08 -13.59
C VAL A 44 -12.67 -13.33 -15.10
N GLY A 45 -11.50 -13.34 -15.74
CA GLY A 45 -11.34 -13.51 -17.18
C GLY A 45 -11.47 -12.21 -17.98
N ALA A 46 -10.68 -12.08 -19.05
CA ALA A 46 -10.63 -10.87 -19.87
C ALA A 46 -11.96 -10.55 -20.58
N GLN A 47 -12.70 -11.59 -21.00
CA GLN A 47 -13.95 -11.45 -21.75
C GLN A 47 -15.06 -10.76 -20.94
N MET A 48 -15.03 -10.89 -19.61
CA MET A 48 -16.00 -10.24 -18.72
C MET A 48 -15.70 -8.74 -18.56
N LEU A 49 -14.42 -8.35 -18.62
CA LEU A 49 -13.98 -6.99 -18.40
C LEU A 49 -13.93 -6.15 -19.69
N GLN A 50 -13.71 -6.80 -20.83
CA GLN A 50 -13.58 -6.16 -22.13
C GLN A 50 -14.96 -5.98 -22.78
N LEU A 51 -15.08 -4.90 -23.54
CA LEU A 51 -16.28 -4.61 -24.32
C LEU A 51 -16.44 -5.65 -25.43
N ALA A 52 -17.69 -6.04 -25.73
CA ALA A 52 -17.96 -6.95 -26.83
C ALA A 52 -17.55 -6.30 -28.18
N PRO A 53 -16.89 -7.03 -29.09
CA PRO A 53 -16.64 -6.54 -30.44
C PRO A 53 -17.95 -6.23 -31.17
N GLY A 54 -18.04 -5.09 -31.84
CA GLY A 54 -19.24 -4.69 -32.60
C GLY A 54 -19.33 -3.18 -32.79
N GLU A 55 -20.37 -2.73 -33.51
CA GLU A 55 -20.72 -1.31 -33.55
C GLU A 55 -21.37 -0.91 -32.22
N HIS A 56 -20.85 0.16 -31.61
CA HIS A 56 -21.36 0.68 -30.35
C HIS A 56 -22.20 1.93 -30.59
N GLY A 57 -23.42 1.91 -30.07
CA GLY A 57 -24.35 3.02 -30.16
C GLY A 57 -24.08 4.13 -29.14
N THR A 58 -25.12 4.80 -28.69
CA THR A 58 -25.04 5.76 -27.58
C THR A 58 -25.01 5.03 -26.24
N LEU A 59 -24.27 5.59 -25.27
CA LEU A 59 -24.26 5.06 -23.91
C LEU A 59 -25.66 5.11 -23.31
N LEU A 60 -26.09 4.02 -22.68
CA LEU A 60 -27.35 4.01 -21.93
C LEU A 60 -27.22 4.86 -20.66
N GLN A 61 -28.38 5.26 -20.12
CA GLN A 61 -28.43 5.92 -18.82
C GLN A 61 -28.19 4.93 -17.68
N GLN A 62 -27.72 5.45 -16.55
CA GLN A 62 -27.38 4.65 -15.37
C GLN A 62 -28.53 3.75 -14.89
N ASP A 63 -29.76 4.25 -14.92
CA ASP A 63 -30.96 3.50 -14.50
C ASP A 63 -31.26 2.31 -15.44
N ALA A 64 -30.85 2.37 -16.70
CA ALA A 64 -30.97 1.25 -17.61
C ALA A 64 -29.98 0.13 -17.26
N TRP A 65 -28.73 0.48 -16.91
CA TRP A 65 -27.74 -0.50 -16.45
C TRP A 65 -28.15 -1.20 -15.16
N ILE A 66 -28.67 -0.43 -14.19
CA ILE A 66 -29.13 -0.98 -12.91
C ILE A 66 -30.31 -1.93 -13.11
N ARG A 67 -31.27 -1.57 -13.97
CA ARG A 67 -32.40 -2.44 -14.33
C ARG A 67 -31.92 -3.72 -15.02
N ALA A 68 -31.09 -3.60 -16.05
CA ALA A 68 -30.54 -4.77 -16.76
C ALA A 68 -29.81 -5.74 -15.83
N ALA A 69 -29.00 -5.21 -14.89
CA ALA A 69 -28.34 -6.05 -13.88
C ALA A 69 -29.32 -6.73 -12.92
N SER A 70 -30.35 -6.02 -12.48
CA SER A 70 -31.35 -6.56 -11.55
C SER A 70 -32.20 -7.64 -12.22
N ASP A 71 -32.52 -7.47 -13.50
CA ASP A 71 -33.30 -8.43 -14.29
C ASP A 71 -32.47 -9.69 -14.63
N ALA A 72 -31.19 -9.51 -15.00
CA ALA A 72 -30.32 -10.61 -15.41
C ALA A 72 -29.76 -11.43 -14.23
N TYR A 73 -29.61 -10.83 -13.04
CA TYR A 73 -28.96 -11.47 -11.90
C TYR A 73 -29.84 -11.42 -10.63
N PRO A 74 -30.81 -12.36 -10.48
CA PRO A 74 -31.72 -12.39 -9.33
C PRO A 74 -31.05 -12.51 -7.95
N GLN A 75 -29.81 -13.02 -7.90
CA GLN A 75 -29.03 -13.05 -6.66
C GLN A 75 -28.61 -11.66 -6.15
N LEU A 76 -28.61 -10.64 -7.03
CA LEU A 76 -28.31 -9.24 -6.72
C LEU A 76 -29.57 -8.58 -6.15
N HIS A 77 -29.79 -8.71 -4.84
CA HIS A 77 -31.04 -8.28 -4.21
C HIS A 77 -31.28 -6.77 -4.25
N LYS A 78 -30.21 -5.98 -4.02
CA LYS A 78 -30.30 -4.53 -3.96
C LYS A 78 -29.08 -3.88 -4.58
N ALA A 79 -29.21 -3.48 -5.86
CA ALA A 79 -28.25 -2.60 -6.49
C ALA A 79 -28.24 -1.25 -5.77
N PHE A 80 -27.06 -0.76 -5.42
CA PHE A 80 -26.90 0.54 -4.75
C PHE A 80 -26.03 1.52 -5.55
N GLY A 81 -25.52 1.13 -6.71
CA GLY A 81 -24.83 2.03 -7.62
C GLY A 81 -24.31 1.34 -8.87
N ALA A 82 -23.93 2.14 -9.85
CA ALA A 82 -23.24 1.68 -11.05
C ALA A 82 -22.06 2.61 -11.34
N ALA A 83 -20.91 2.03 -11.69
CA ALA A 83 -19.74 2.76 -12.16
C ALA A 83 -19.70 2.70 -13.70
N PRO A 84 -19.59 3.84 -14.38
CA PRO A 84 -19.41 3.88 -15.84
C PRO A 84 -18.14 3.16 -16.30
N PRO A 85 -18.01 2.86 -17.60
CA PRO A 85 -16.80 2.28 -18.17
C PRO A 85 -15.55 3.05 -17.79
N ARG A 86 -14.50 2.33 -17.42
CA ARG A 86 -13.17 2.83 -17.01
C ARG A 86 -13.22 3.80 -15.83
N GLN A 87 -14.28 3.77 -15.03
CA GLN A 87 -14.42 4.55 -13.82
C GLN A 87 -14.56 3.64 -12.60
N GLY A 88 -14.02 4.10 -11.46
CA GLY A 88 -14.09 3.37 -10.20
C GLY A 88 -12.82 2.60 -9.85
N PHE A 89 -12.92 1.75 -8.82
CA PHE A 89 -11.78 1.00 -8.29
C PHE A 89 -11.41 -0.22 -9.14
N LEU A 90 -12.42 -0.88 -9.71
CA LEU A 90 -12.24 -2.00 -10.64
C LEU A 90 -12.25 -1.44 -12.06
N GLU A 91 -11.18 -1.68 -12.81
CA GLU A 91 -11.06 -1.21 -14.19
C GLU A 91 -11.76 -2.20 -15.13
N SER A 92 -12.78 -1.73 -15.85
CA SER A 92 -13.50 -2.49 -16.88
C SER A 92 -13.94 -1.57 -18.00
N ASP A 93 -13.99 -2.09 -19.23
CA ASP A 93 -14.64 -1.42 -20.37
C ASP A 93 -16.17 -1.57 -20.32
N ASN A 94 -16.69 -2.49 -19.49
CA ASN A 94 -18.11 -2.65 -19.21
C ASN A 94 -18.53 -1.82 -17.98
N VAL A 95 -19.85 -1.65 -17.81
CA VAL A 95 -20.43 -1.02 -16.63
C VAL A 95 -20.39 -2.00 -15.47
N ILE A 96 -20.04 -1.49 -14.29
CA ILE A 96 -20.02 -2.27 -13.06
C ILE A 96 -21.20 -1.87 -12.20
N VAL A 97 -22.17 -2.75 -12.02
CA VAL A 97 -23.29 -2.57 -11.09
C VAL A 97 -23.00 -3.30 -9.80
N PHE A 98 -23.04 -2.57 -8.68
CA PHE A 98 -22.75 -3.08 -7.34
C PHE A 98 -24.05 -3.26 -6.56
N GLY A 99 -24.17 -4.37 -5.85
CA GLY A 99 -25.34 -4.61 -5.01
C GLY A 99 -25.13 -5.63 -3.90
N ALA A 100 -26.03 -5.62 -2.93
CA ALA A 100 -26.06 -6.61 -1.86
C ALA A 100 -26.61 -7.94 -2.40
N LEU A 101 -26.01 -9.05 -1.95
CA LEU A 101 -26.48 -10.39 -2.26
C LEU A 101 -27.69 -10.79 -1.39
N LYS A 102 -28.56 -11.64 -1.94
CA LYS A 102 -29.75 -12.13 -1.23
C LYS A 102 -29.43 -13.18 -0.16
N GLU A 103 -28.54 -14.11 -0.49
CA GLU A 103 -28.37 -15.37 0.28
C GLU A 103 -27.22 -15.33 1.28
N ARG A 104 -26.27 -14.40 1.12
CA ARG A 104 -25.11 -14.27 2.00
C ARG A 104 -24.64 -12.82 2.09
N PRO A 105 -23.93 -12.42 3.16
CA PRO A 105 -23.26 -11.13 3.19
C PRO A 105 -22.19 -11.05 2.11
N GLY A 106 -22.15 -9.94 1.39
CA GLY A 106 -21.17 -9.68 0.34
C GLY A 106 -21.70 -8.73 -0.72
N THR A 107 -20.79 -8.33 -1.61
CA THR A 107 -21.03 -7.40 -2.70
C THR A 107 -21.03 -8.16 -4.01
N GLY A 108 -22.20 -8.30 -4.62
CA GLY A 108 -22.34 -8.78 -5.98
C GLY A 108 -21.89 -7.71 -6.97
N ILE A 109 -21.13 -8.14 -7.96
CA ILE A 109 -20.62 -7.31 -9.05
C ILE A 109 -21.20 -7.85 -10.36
N ALA A 110 -22.12 -7.10 -10.95
CA ALA A 110 -22.69 -7.40 -12.26
C ALA A 110 -22.01 -6.55 -13.33
N MET A 111 -21.48 -7.22 -14.35
CA MET A 111 -20.88 -6.59 -15.51
C MET A 111 -21.92 -6.50 -16.62
N ILE A 112 -22.19 -5.29 -17.09
CA ILE A 112 -23.24 -4.98 -18.08
C ILE A 112 -22.62 -4.24 -19.26
N ASP A 113 -23.02 -4.59 -20.48
CA ASP A 113 -22.61 -3.85 -21.66
C ASP A 113 -23.17 -2.41 -21.61
N PRO A 114 -22.33 -1.38 -21.72
CA PRO A 114 -22.74 0.01 -21.57
C PRO A 114 -23.75 0.49 -22.61
N TYR A 115 -23.81 -0.16 -23.79
CA TYR A 115 -24.59 0.26 -24.95
C TYR A 115 -25.83 -0.60 -25.14
N SER A 116 -25.71 -1.92 -25.06
CA SER A 116 -26.83 -2.84 -25.27
C SER A 116 -27.58 -3.18 -23.98
N GLY A 117 -26.94 -3.02 -22.82
CA GLY A 117 -27.47 -3.52 -21.55
C GLY A 117 -27.35 -5.03 -21.39
N GLU A 118 -26.63 -5.73 -22.28
CA GLU A 118 -26.48 -7.17 -22.19
C GLU A 118 -25.63 -7.59 -20.97
N PRO A 119 -26.01 -8.66 -20.26
CA PRO A 119 -25.22 -9.21 -19.17
C PRO A 119 -23.90 -9.82 -19.68
N ARG A 120 -22.77 -9.38 -19.12
CA ARG A 120 -21.41 -9.84 -19.48
C ARG A 120 -20.80 -10.80 -18.47
N GLY A 121 -21.24 -10.73 -17.22
CA GLY A 121 -20.85 -11.68 -16.18
C GLY A 121 -21.18 -11.18 -14.78
N PHE A 122 -21.04 -12.08 -13.82
CA PHE A 122 -21.33 -11.81 -12.43
C PHE A 122 -20.32 -12.52 -11.52
N PHE A 123 -19.86 -11.84 -10.48
CA PHE A 123 -19.05 -12.43 -9.43
C PHE A 123 -19.29 -11.74 -8.09
N VAL A 124 -18.83 -12.36 -7.01
CA VAL A 124 -18.86 -11.78 -5.66
C VAL A 124 -17.49 -11.24 -5.33
N PHE A 125 -17.41 -9.96 -4.97
CA PHE A 125 -16.14 -9.27 -4.78
C PHE A 125 -15.29 -9.96 -3.69
N GLU A 126 -15.90 -10.31 -2.57
CA GLU A 126 -15.21 -10.88 -1.40
C GLU A 126 -14.59 -12.26 -1.65
N ASP A 127 -15.00 -12.97 -2.70
CA ASP A 127 -14.40 -14.26 -3.07
C ASP A 127 -13.02 -14.09 -3.74
N LEU A 128 -12.76 -12.91 -4.32
CA LEU A 128 -11.54 -12.61 -5.06
C LEU A 128 -10.32 -12.53 -4.14
N TRP A 129 -9.17 -12.99 -4.64
CA TRP A 129 -7.86 -12.68 -4.11
C TRP A 129 -7.60 -11.18 -4.07
N LEU A 130 -8.05 -10.43 -5.08
CA LEU A 130 -7.97 -8.97 -5.06
C LEU A 130 -8.66 -8.38 -3.84
N ALA A 131 -9.84 -8.87 -3.45
CA ALA A 131 -10.55 -8.37 -2.26
C ALA A 131 -9.79 -8.69 -0.98
N LYS A 132 -9.21 -9.89 -0.86
CA LYS A 132 -8.35 -10.26 0.27
C LYS A 132 -7.10 -9.37 0.33
N LEU A 133 -6.50 -9.07 -0.81
CA LEU A 133 -5.35 -8.16 -0.91
C LEU A 133 -5.72 -6.74 -0.47
N VAL A 134 -6.88 -6.23 -0.89
CA VAL A 134 -7.43 -4.95 -0.45
C VAL A 134 -7.66 -4.93 1.05
N ALA A 135 -8.26 -5.99 1.60
CA ALA A 135 -8.50 -6.12 3.04
C ALA A 135 -7.19 -6.19 3.85
N LEU A 136 -6.16 -6.87 3.33
CA LEU A 136 -4.83 -6.87 3.93
C LEU A 136 -4.23 -5.45 3.96
N HIS A 137 -4.30 -4.71 2.87
CA HIS A 137 -3.70 -3.39 2.79
C HIS A 137 -4.46 -2.33 3.62
N ARG A 138 -5.79 -2.39 3.63
CA ARG A 138 -6.64 -1.35 4.25
C ARG A 138 -7.00 -1.63 5.70
N SER A 139 -6.95 -2.89 6.13
CA SER A 139 -7.31 -3.27 7.50
C SER A 139 -6.50 -4.44 8.06
N LEU A 140 -5.42 -4.88 7.41
CA LEU A 140 -4.60 -6.03 7.84
C LEU A 140 -5.41 -7.33 7.99
N LEU A 141 -6.45 -7.51 7.17
CA LEU A 141 -7.42 -8.62 7.26
C LEU A 141 -8.23 -8.63 8.58
N LEU A 142 -8.11 -7.59 9.40
CA LEU A 142 -8.89 -7.42 10.62
C LEU A 142 -10.22 -6.71 10.31
N PRO A 143 -11.21 -6.85 11.21
CA PRO A 143 -12.43 -6.06 11.14
C PRO A 143 -12.11 -4.55 11.04
N PRO A 144 -12.81 -3.78 10.17
CA PRO A 144 -12.47 -2.38 9.89
C PRO A 144 -12.36 -1.48 11.13
N ALA A 145 -13.14 -1.75 12.18
CA ALA A 145 -13.10 -1.00 13.44
C ALA A 145 -11.72 -1.03 14.14
N TRP A 146 -10.96 -2.11 13.97
CA TRP A 146 -9.63 -2.28 14.54
C TRP A 146 -8.54 -2.12 13.50
N GLY A 147 -8.75 -2.71 12.32
CA GLY A 147 -7.76 -2.76 11.26
C GLY A 147 -7.37 -1.38 10.72
N SER A 148 -8.34 -0.49 10.51
CA SER A 148 -8.03 0.85 9.97
C SER A 148 -7.24 1.71 10.97
N ASN A 149 -7.48 1.54 12.27
CA ASN A 149 -6.69 2.16 13.33
C ASN A 149 -5.26 1.66 13.36
N LEU A 150 -5.07 0.34 13.23
CA LEU A 150 -3.74 -0.24 13.20
C LEU A 150 -2.97 0.23 11.97
N VAL A 151 -3.62 0.31 10.80
CA VAL A 151 -3.03 0.85 9.57
C VAL A 151 -2.65 2.33 9.73
N LEU A 152 -3.50 3.15 10.36
CA LEU A 152 -3.16 4.54 10.72
C LEU A 152 -1.91 4.59 11.61
N LEU A 153 -1.86 3.80 12.69
CA LEU A 153 -0.70 3.75 13.58
C LEU A 153 0.58 3.30 12.85
N CYS A 154 0.48 2.33 11.95
CA CYS A 154 1.57 1.94 11.07
C CYS A 154 2.02 3.10 10.17
N GLY A 155 1.09 3.82 9.54
CA GLY A 155 1.39 5.01 8.74
C GLY A 155 2.12 6.10 9.53
N LEU A 156 1.64 6.43 10.73
CA LEU A 156 2.27 7.40 11.63
C LEU A 156 3.65 6.92 12.10
N ALA A 157 3.79 5.62 12.41
CA ALA A 157 5.07 5.03 12.78
C ALA A 157 6.06 5.09 11.62
N LEU A 158 5.63 4.84 10.38
CA LEU A 158 6.47 4.99 9.19
C LEU A 158 6.91 6.45 9.00
N LEU A 159 6.02 7.43 9.17
CA LEU A 159 6.38 8.85 9.14
C LEU A 159 7.44 9.21 10.20
N GLY A 160 7.27 8.74 11.43
CA GLY A 160 8.25 8.92 12.50
C GLY A 160 9.59 8.21 12.21
N SER A 161 9.54 7.03 11.59
CA SER A 161 10.72 6.29 11.15
C SER A 161 11.48 7.02 10.05
N LEU A 162 10.77 7.58 9.06
CA LEU A 162 11.35 8.40 7.98
C LEU A 162 11.97 9.69 8.53
N GLY A 163 11.27 10.39 9.43
CA GLY A 163 11.80 11.60 10.07
C GLY A 163 13.05 11.33 10.91
N SER A 164 13.02 10.29 11.75
CA SER A 164 14.19 9.88 12.54
C SER A 164 15.34 9.37 11.67
N GLY A 165 15.04 8.62 10.60
CA GLY A 165 16.03 8.14 9.63
C GLY A 165 16.71 9.29 8.91
N LEU A 166 15.94 10.28 8.45
CA LEU A 166 16.45 11.48 7.79
C LEU A 166 17.36 12.28 8.74
N TYR A 167 16.94 12.48 9.99
CA TYR A 167 17.76 13.13 11.03
C TYR A 167 19.08 12.39 11.28
N LEU A 168 19.05 11.06 11.39
CA LEU A 168 20.24 10.24 11.64
C LEU A 168 21.20 10.20 10.44
N TRP A 169 20.64 10.18 9.23
CA TRP A 169 21.40 10.14 7.98
C TRP A 169 22.00 11.49 7.61
N TRP A 170 21.35 12.60 7.96
CA TRP A 170 21.68 13.95 7.47
C TRP A 170 23.17 14.30 7.64
N PRO A 171 23.93 14.44 6.53
CA PRO A 171 25.37 14.69 6.55
C PRO A 171 25.72 16.19 6.46
N GLY A 172 24.71 17.08 6.51
CA GLY A 172 24.85 18.51 6.27
C GLY A 172 24.76 18.93 4.80
N ARG A 173 24.61 20.23 4.54
CA ARG A 173 24.23 20.80 3.23
C ARG A 173 25.29 20.67 2.12
N ARG A 174 26.58 20.59 2.46
CA ARG A 174 27.67 20.56 1.46
C ARG A 174 28.03 19.16 0.94
N SER A 175 27.58 18.10 1.61
CA SER A 175 28.04 16.72 1.33
C SER A 175 26.88 15.74 1.08
N TRP A 176 25.63 16.21 1.06
CA TRP A 176 24.49 15.31 1.02
C TRP A 176 24.43 14.46 -0.25
N TRP A 177 24.75 15.01 -1.42
CA TRP A 177 24.85 14.26 -2.67
C TRP A 177 25.89 13.14 -2.58
N LYS A 178 27.07 13.41 -1.98
CA LYS A 178 28.14 12.42 -1.78
C LYS A 178 27.73 11.32 -0.78
N ALA A 179 26.88 11.64 0.18
CA ALA A 179 26.34 10.69 1.15
C ALA A 179 25.14 9.89 0.64
N ALA A 180 24.45 10.42 -0.38
CA ALA A 180 23.36 9.76 -1.12
C ALA A 180 23.89 8.88 -2.27
N SER A 181 25.20 8.72 -2.39
CA SER A 181 25.86 7.87 -3.40
C SER A 181 26.55 6.67 -2.75
N LEU A 182 26.55 5.54 -3.47
CA LEU A 182 27.29 4.35 -3.05
C LEU A 182 28.79 4.57 -3.20
N ARG A 183 29.57 4.15 -2.20
CA ARG A 183 31.03 4.24 -2.25
C ARG A 183 31.61 2.99 -2.92
N PRO A 184 32.48 3.13 -3.94
CA PRO A 184 33.19 1.99 -4.51
C PRO A 184 33.98 1.25 -3.44
N GLY A 185 33.94 -0.10 -3.46
CA GLY A 185 34.76 -0.94 -2.59
C GLY A 185 34.21 -1.23 -1.19
N SER A 186 33.03 -0.75 -0.80
CA SER A 186 32.43 -1.14 0.48
C SER A 186 32.02 -2.63 0.46
N ARG A 187 32.32 -3.36 1.55
CA ARG A 187 32.02 -4.80 1.69
C ARG A 187 31.30 -5.09 3.02
N GLY A 188 30.62 -6.23 3.09
CA GLY A 188 29.94 -6.72 4.28
C GLY A 188 28.90 -5.75 4.87
N ASN A 189 28.91 -5.58 6.19
CA ASN A 189 27.94 -4.74 6.91
C ASN A 189 28.03 -3.25 6.56
N ARG A 190 29.18 -2.78 6.07
CA ARG A 190 29.32 -1.40 5.61
C ARG A 190 28.51 -1.18 4.34
N ARG A 191 28.63 -2.08 3.36
CA ARG A 191 27.87 -2.03 2.10
C ARG A 191 26.37 -2.11 2.36
N LEU A 192 25.94 -3.05 3.22
CA LEU A 192 24.53 -3.21 3.58
C LEU A 192 23.93 -1.93 4.20
N ARG A 193 24.69 -1.25 5.07
CA ARG A 193 24.29 0.02 5.67
C ARG A 193 24.26 1.15 4.65
N GLU A 194 25.23 1.21 3.75
CA GLU A 194 25.24 2.18 2.66
C GLU A 194 24.00 2.01 1.76
N TRP A 195 23.65 0.77 1.35
CA TRP A 195 22.42 0.50 0.61
C TRP A 195 21.17 0.93 1.35
N HIS A 196 21.03 0.55 2.63
CA HIS A 196 19.88 0.94 3.44
C HIS A 196 19.74 2.46 3.53
N ASN A 197 20.85 3.17 3.80
CA ASN A 197 20.87 4.62 3.93
C ASN A 197 20.58 5.33 2.61
N VAL A 198 21.19 4.90 1.50
CA VAL A 198 21.00 5.50 0.18
C VAL A 198 19.58 5.27 -0.30
N ALA A 199 19.05 4.04 -0.19
CA ALA A 199 17.67 3.74 -0.55
C ALA A 199 16.69 4.57 0.28
N ALA A 200 16.85 4.61 1.61
CA ALA A 200 15.99 5.41 2.48
C ALA A 200 16.07 6.92 2.18
N ALA A 201 17.25 7.45 1.83
CA ALA A 201 17.42 8.86 1.49
C ALA A 201 16.68 9.24 0.20
N TRP A 202 16.86 8.45 -0.88
CA TRP A 202 16.21 8.72 -2.17
C TRP A 202 14.70 8.50 -2.14
N LEU A 203 14.24 7.50 -1.37
CA LEU A 203 12.82 7.17 -1.25
C LEU A 203 12.11 7.95 -0.14
N CYS A 204 12.82 8.79 0.62
CA CYS A 204 12.25 9.51 1.76
C CYS A 204 11.04 10.35 1.37
N LEU A 205 11.17 11.20 0.35
CA LEU A 205 10.09 12.08 -0.09
C LEU A 205 8.85 11.33 -0.60
N PRO A 206 8.96 10.39 -1.57
CA PRO A 206 7.77 9.66 -2.03
C PRO A 206 7.16 8.80 -0.92
N LEU A 207 7.97 8.17 -0.05
CA LEU A 207 7.44 7.41 1.08
C LEU A 207 6.73 8.32 2.11
N LEU A 208 7.19 9.56 2.32
CA LEU A 208 6.49 10.53 3.17
C LEU A 208 5.11 10.87 2.59
N LEU A 209 5.02 11.10 1.28
CA LEU A 209 3.75 11.40 0.61
C LEU A 209 2.79 10.21 0.65
N ILE A 210 3.28 8.99 0.37
CA ILE A 210 2.48 7.75 0.42
C ILE A 210 2.03 7.45 1.85
N ALA A 211 2.93 7.53 2.83
CA ALA A 211 2.60 7.26 4.22
C ALA A 211 1.64 8.30 4.80
N GLY A 212 1.84 9.58 4.48
CA GLY A 212 0.96 10.66 4.92
C GLY A 212 -0.44 10.54 4.31
N SER A 213 -0.52 10.31 3.00
CA SER A 213 -1.80 10.12 2.33
C SER A 213 -2.51 8.84 2.77
N GLY A 214 -1.77 7.74 2.96
CA GLY A 214 -2.29 6.47 3.45
C GLY A 214 -2.79 6.55 4.89
N ALA A 215 -2.06 7.21 5.78
CA ALA A 215 -2.49 7.47 7.15
C ALA A 215 -3.81 8.26 7.18
N TRP A 216 -3.93 9.29 6.34
CA TRP A 216 -5.18 10.04 6.20
C TRP A 216 -6.32 9.16 5.65
N LEU A 217 -6.06 8.35 4.61
CA LEU A 217 -7.06 7.45 4.01
C LEU A 217 -7.55 6.34 4.95
N ALA A 218 -6.75 5.97 5.96
CA ALA A 218 -7.11 4.95 6.93
C ALA A 218 -8.22 5.43 7.88
N ARG A 219 -8.17 6.70 8.33
CA ARG A 219 -9.18 7.31 9.21
C ARG A 219 -9.46 8.78 8.81
N PRO A 220 -10.13 9.04 7.67
CA PRO A 220 -10.41 10.41 7.22
C PRO A 220 -11.26 11.20 8.23
N ASP A 221 -12.07 10.49 9.02
CA ASP A 221 -12.95 11.03 10.05
C ASP A 221 -12.18 11.70 11.21
N LEU A 222 -10.95 11.26 11.50
CA LEU A 222 -10.09 11.87 12.52
C LEU A 222 -9.47 13.21 12.06
N PHE A 223 -9.51 13.50 10.76
CA PHE A 223 -8.93 14.71 10.17
C PHE A 223 -10.00 15.69 9.71
N THR A 224 -11.16 15.70 10.37
CA THR A 224 -12.24 16.65 10.11
C THR A 224 -12.07 17.92 10.94
N TRP A 225 -12.30 19.08 10.33
CA TRP A 225 -12.40 20.38 11.01
C TRP A 225 -13.70 21.07 10.58
N PRO A 226 -14.20 22.10 11.30
CA PRO A 226 -15.42 22.80 10.91
C PRO A 226 -15.33 23.33 9.48
N GLY A 227 -16.25 22.91 8.61
CA GLY A 227 -16.28 23.25 7.17
C GLY A 227 -15.48 22.30 6.27
N ALA A 228 -14.76 21.32 6.81
CA ALA A 228 -14.12 20.29 6.02
C ALA A 228 -15.16 19.35 5.41
N GLN A 229 -14.97 19.00 4.13
CA GLN A 229 -15.69 17.91 3.47
C GLN A 229 -14.68 16.81 3.12
N PRO A 230 -14.33 15.91 4.07
CA PRO A 230 -13.29 14.90 3.85
C PRO A 230 -13.57 14.03 2.64
N MET A 231 -14.85 13.73 2.37
CA MET A 231 -15.24 12.94 1.21
C MET A 231 -14.98 13.66 -0.12
N ALA A 232 -15.00 15.00 -0.15
CA ALA A 232 -14.69 15.78 -1.34
C ALA A 232 -13.18 15.74 -1.69
N ILE A 233 -12.31 15.68 -0.68
CA ILE A 233 -10.84 15.62 -0.87
C ILE A 233 -10.30 14.20 -0.91
N LYS A 234 -11.11 13.18 -0.60
CA LYS A 234 -10.69 11.77 -0.64
C LYS A 234 -10.09 11.35 -1.99
N PRO A 235 -10.60 11.76 -3.17
CA PRO A 235 -9.97 11.44 -4.45
C PRO A 235 -8.54 11.98 -4.58
N LEU A 236 -8.28 13.19 -4.05
CA LEU A 236 -6.95 13.80 -4.05
C LEU A 236 -5.96 12.94 -3.24
N PHE A 237 -6.35 12.54 -2.03
CA PHE A 237 -5.53 11.68 -1.18
C PHE A 237 -5.34 10.29 -1.78
N SER A 238 -6.37 9.72 -2.41
CA SER A 238 -6.28 8.45 -3.12
C SER A 238 -5.28 8.53 -4.28
N ALA A 239 -5.33 9.61 -5.06
CA ALA A 239 -4.42 9.84 -6.18
C ALA A 239 -2.97 10.11 -5.70
N ALA A 240 -2.81 10.81 -4.57
CA ALA A 240 -1.49 11.00 -3.95
C ALA A 240 -0.91 9.69 -3.41
N HIS A 241 -1.74 8.80 -2.88
CA HIS A 241 -1.31 7.54 -2.30
C HIS A 241 -0.89 6.50 -3.34
N GLY A 242 -1.74 6.26 -4.35
CA GLY A 242 -1.46 5.25 -5.38
C GLY A 242 -0.57 5.76 -6.52
N HIS A 243 -0.67 7.05 -6.86
CA HIS A 243 -0.06 7.57 -8.08
C HIS A 243 0.75 8.85 -7.84
N LEU A 244 0.98 9.26 -6.58
CA LEU A 244 1.75 10.46 -6.22
C LEU A 244 1.30 11.75 -6.93
N LEU A 245 0.05 11.81 -7.42
CA LEU A 245 -0.48 12.88 -8.28
C LEU A 245 0.26 13.02 -9.64
N LEU A 246 1.07 12.04 -10.03
CA LEU A 246 1.86 12.04 -11.26
C LEU A 246 1.31 11.06 -12.31
N GLY A 247 0.17 10.43 -12.08
CA GLY A 247 -0.41 9.42 -12.98
C GLY A 247 0.47 8.17 -13.05
N THR A 248 0.61 7.59 -14.25
CA THR A 248 1.32 6.32 -14.47
C THR A 248 2.79 6.32 -14.02
N PRO A 249 3.59 7.37 -14.27
CA PRO A 249 4.94 7.46 -13.70
C PRO A 249 4.94 7.40 -12.16
N GLY A 250 3.97 8.06 -11.52
CA GLY A 250 3.83 8.01 -10.07
C GLY A 250 3.35 6.66 -9.55
N ALA A 251 2.51 5.95 -10.30
CA ALA A 251 2.10 4.57 -10.02
C ALA A 251 3.32 3.63 -9.93
N TRP A 252 4.22 3.71 -10.92
CA TRP A 252 5.46 2.93 -10.91
C TRP A 252 6.38 3.31 -9.74
N LEU A 253 6.45 4.61 -9.40
CA LEU A 253 7.22 5.04 -8.24
C LEU A 253 6.61 4.54 -6.92
N ALA A 254 5.28 4.57 -6.77
CA ALA A 254 4.57 4.04 -5.62
C ALA A 254 4.76 2.52 -5.50
N PHE A 255 4.68 1.79 -6.62
CA PHE A 255 5.00 0.37 -6.71
C PHE A 255 6.42 0.07 -6.20
N LEU A 256 7.42 0.81 -6.67
CA LEU A 256 8.81 0.66 -6.21
C LEU A 256 8.98 1.02 -4.73
N CYS A 257 8.28 2.05 -4.25
CA CYS A 257 8.27 2.42 -2.84
C CYS A 257 7.70 1.29 -1.96
N GLY A 258 6.59 0.68 -2.36
CA GLY A 258 6.00 -0.43 -1.62
C GLY A 258 6.91 -1.66 -1.54
N ILE A 259 7.61 -2.02 -2.62
CA ILE A 259 8.61 -3.11 -2.64
C ILE A 259 9.83 -2.76 -1.79
N SER A 260 10.20 -1.47 -1.73
CA SER A 260 11.34 -1.03 -0.94
C SER A 260 11.15 -1.23 0.57
N LEU A 261 9.91 -1.22 1.09
CA LEU A 261 9.65 -1.37 2.53
C LEU A 261 10.09 -2.74 3.08
N PRO A 262 9.74 -3.89 2.46
CA PRO A 262 10.35 -5.17 2.78
C PRO A 262 11.88 -5.17 2.72
N LEU A 263 12.47 -4.56 1.69
CA LEU A 263 13.93 -4.52 1.55
C LEU A 263 14.59 -3.70 2.66
N LEU A 264 14.04 -2.53 2.99
CA LEU A 264 14.50 -1.69 4.10
C LEU A 264 14.36 -2.41 5.43
N TYR A 265 13.25 -3.11 5.66
CA TYR A 265 13.05 -3.92 6.85
C TYR A 265 14.09 -5.05 6.96
N LEU A 266 14.27 -5.84 5.90
CA LEU A 266 15.23 -6.95 5.88
C LEU A 266 16.67 -6.47 6.06
N THR A 267 17.07 -5.41 5.36
CA THR A 267 18.41 -4.84 5.49
C THR A 267 18.65 -4.29 6.91
N GLY A 268 17.67 -3.63 7.52
CA GLY A 268 17.72 -3.17 8.91
C GLY A 268 17.80 -4.32 9.93
N LEU A 269 16.98 -5.35 9.74
CA LEU A 269 16.96 -6.56 10.58
C LEU A 269 18.31 -7.31 10.52
N LEU A 270 18.86 -7.48 9.32
CA LEU A 270 20.17 -8.10 9.12
C LEU A 270 21.30 -7.30 9.79
N LEU A 271 21.28 -5.97 9.68
CA LEU A 271 22.25 -5.11 10.35
C LEU A 271 22.18 -5.23 11.87
N TRP A 272 20.97 -5.29 12.42
CA TRP A 272 20.76 -5.48 13.86
C TRP A 272 21.24 -6.86 14.31
N TRP A 273 20.83 -7.92 13.62
CA TRP A 273 21.18 -9.30 13.94
C TRP A 273 22.70 -9.51 13.93
N ARG A 274 23.37 -9.11 12.84
CA ARG A 274 24.83 -9.24 12.70
C ARG A 274 25.58 -8.43 13.75
N LYS A 275 25.11 -7.23 14.09
CA LYS A 275 25.72 -6.42 15.17
C LYS A 275 25.54 -7.07 16.54
N ARG A 276 24.38 -7.70 16.80
CA ARG A 276 24.12 -8.43 18.05
C ARG A 276 24.99 -9.68 18.15
N ALA A 277 25.10 -10.45 17.07
CA ALA A 277 25.96 -11.65 17.00
C ALA A 277 27.43 -11.30 17.25
N ALA A 278 27.95 -10.24 16.61
CA ALA A 278 29.33 -9.79 16.84
C ALA A 278 29.58 -9.38 18.29
N ARG A 279 28.63 -8.69 18.94
CA ARG A 279 28.74 -8.33 20.37
C ARG A 279 28.78 -9.54 21.28
N ARG A 280 27.93 -10.54 21.00
CA ARG A 280 27.91 -11.82 21.75
C ARG A 280 29.22 -12.59 21.59
N ALA A 281 29.77 -12.66 20.37
CA ALA A 281 31.05 -13.32 20.13
C ALA A 281 32.22 -12.66 20.89
N VAL A 282 32.29 -11.32 20.88
CA VAL A 282 33.30 -10.58 21.64
C VAL A 282 33.14 -10.78 23.15
N GLN A 283 31.89 -10.83 23.64
CA GLN A 283 31.63 -11.06 25.06
C GLN A 283 32.02 -12.49 25.49
N SER A 284 31.63 -13.51 24.71
CA SER A 284 32.01 -14.90 24.94
C SER A 284 33.53 -15.10 24.92
N PHE A 285 34.24 -14.47 23.98
CA PHE A 285 35.71 -14.50 23.95
C PHE A 285 36.32 -13.91 25.23
N LYS A 286 35.79 -12.77 25.72
CA LYS A 286 36.27 -12.14 26.96
C LYS A 286 36.04 -13.02 28.19
N GLU A 287 34.89 -13.68 28.27
CA GLU A 287 34.56 -14.62 29.35
C GLU A 287 35.54 -15.81 29.32
N THR A 288 35.77 -16.44 28.15
CA THR A 288 36.73 -17.55 28.02
C THR A 288 38.18 -17.18 28.28
N SER A 289 38.60 -15.94 27.99
CA SER A 289 39.97 -15.48 28.24
C SER A 289 40.24 -15.10 29.70
N HIS A 290 39.20 -14.86 30.50
CA HIS A 290 39.32 -14.59 31.93
C HIS A 290 39.34 -15.87 32.78
N ASP A 291 38.87 -16.99 32.24
CA ASP A 291 38.82 -18.29 32.92
C ASP A 291 40.04 -19.20 32.64
N THR A 292 41.01 -18.75 31.84
CA THR A 292 42.30 -19.42 31.67
C THR A 292 43.30 -18.93 32.74
N PRO A 293 43.77 -19.80 33.66
CA PRO A 293 44.72 -19.45 34.72
C PRO A 293 46.12 -19.12 34.20
#